data_AF-A0A960J5T4-F1
#
_entry.id   AF-A0A960J5T4-F1
#
_cell.length_a   1.000
_cell.length_b   1.000
_cell.length_c   1.000
_cell.angle_alpha   90.00
_cell.angle_beta   90.00
_cell.angle_gamma   90.00
#
_symmetry.space_group_name_H-M   'P 1'
#
loop_
_entity.id
_entity.type
_entity.pdbx_description
1 polymer ?
#
loop_
_entity_poly.entity_id
_entity_poly.type
_entity_poly.pdbx_seq_one_letter_code
_entity_poly.pdbx_strand_id
1 'polypeptide(L)'
;MNFRASLGMSAAVKMATVAVLCTLATAPARAQISGSIVGWVKDERGAPQMGAAVSILTGEGQLAKRVFTDYSGQFVAEGLLPGAYAVRVALGRFLPLTRDNVQVTVGGKTVLDVSMRGLFSSLTLVYPGAGEIKDMTDDWKWVLRTAHSTRPALRIAPSPEQQETDRVLRKLQGTFVDTQAYAELSGGAGVAPGALSNKSDLGTSFALATSVFGDNNVTVSGNLGNSATGDNPATAFRTSYRRDLGMVNPEVSLTVRQLQASAVSGRTLFGSGQAGENAPTLETFSLGFGDRVKVAESTELEYGFLYESVRFLQRLDFVSPYGKLIYKPREGRRVELRYASGTPRPDATVTGNERLRQQVSMLGMFPRVAVHDGDATVQRTEHIELAVHEQVGKNLIEAGVFQDTITDAAVSAYVPDSMLTRGQVLPDLFSRASTLNGGRHFTRGYRVSYARKLADQLEAALGYSNSGVLTSNTDKLASSEIAELRDSLDMQRAHIVTASLSTVLPGADSQIISGYQWVSRPSAIAADMYNDFAASSSPGWNILVRQPLPFAAGPGKLELTADLRNLLKAGYIPVQTLDGQTLYLLQAVRSYRGSLSFIF
;
A
#
# COMPACT_ATOMS: atom_id res chain seq x y z
N MET A 1 82.78 42.54 7.54
CA MET A 1 83.25 43.51 6.53
C MET A 1 82.23 43.57 5.40
N ASN A 2 81.64 44.76 5.23
CA ASN A 2 81.09 45.38 4.01
C ASN A 2 79.82 44.83 3.30
N PHE A 3 78.74 45.60 3.51
CA PHE A 3 77.68 46.10 2.60
C PHE A 3 77.88 46.01 1.07
N ARG A 4 76.79 45.73 0.34
CA ARG A 4 76.22 46.61 -0.72
C ARG A 4 74.80 46.18 -1.19
N ALA A 5 73.93 47.19 -1.32
CA ALA A 5 72.56 47.24 -1.88
C ALA A 5 72.58 47.36 -3.43
N SER A 6 71.51 47.43 -4.24
CA SER A 6 70.21 48.12 -4.10
C SER A 6 69.14 47.82 -5.19
N LEU A 7 67.88 48.20 -4.85
CA LEU A 7 66.63 48.52 -5.61
C LEU A 7 66.81 49.21 -6.99
N GLY A 8 65.86 49.38 -7.94
CA GLY A 8 64.39 49.15 -8.10
C GLY A 8 63.76 50.14 -9.14
N MET A 9 62.59 49.80 -9.72
CA MET A 9 61.44 50.69 -10.15
C MET A 9 61.19 51.24 -11.60
N SER A 10 59.89 51.22 -11.96
CA SER A 10 59.07 51.94 -12.98
C SER A 10 59.18 51.60 -14.48
N ALA A 11 58.17 51.20 -15.26
CA ALA A 11 56.73 51.53 -15.44
C ALA A 11 56.44 52.42 -16.69
N ALA A 12 55.56 51.90 -17.55
CA ALA A 12 54.46 52.59 -18.23
C ALA A 12 54.70 53.45 -19.51
N VAL A 13 53.93 53.08 -20.56
CA VAL A 13 53.23 53.98 -21.51
C VAL A 13 54.10 54.66 -22.59
N LYS A 14 54.22 54.03 -23.78
CA LYS A 14 54.48 54.70 -25.09
C LYS A 14 54.50 53.79 -26.34
N MET A 15 53.73 52.71 -26.39
CA MET A 15 53.54 51.93 -27.64
C MET A 15 52.06 51.77 -27.98
N ALA A 16 51.38 52.91 -28.09
CA ALA A 16 50.00 53.02 -28.52
C ALA A 16 49.84 54.24 -29.44
N THR A 17 50.62 54.36 -30.52
CA THR A 17 50.45 55.47 -31.49
C THR A 17 51.14 55.33 -32.86
N VAL A 18 51.38 54.12 -33.38
CA VAL A 18 51.92 53.95 -34.77
C VAL A 18 51.19 52.88 -35.60
N ALA A 19 50.28 52.09 -35.02
CA ALA A 19 49.57 51.03 -35.76
C ALA A 19 48.10 51.37 -36.10
N VAL A 20 47.75 52.66 -36.21
CA VAL A 20 46.36 53.14 -36.43
C VAL A 20 46.09 53.64 -37.87
N LEU A 21 47.05 53.61 -38.80
CA LEU A 21 46.84 54.14 -40.15
C LEU A 21 47.51 53.33 -41.27
N CYS A 22 47.37 52.01 -41.22
CA CYS A 22 47.36 51.17 -42.43
C CYS A 22 46.07 50.34 -42.43
N THR A 23 45.00 51.12 -42.47
CA THR A 23 43.69 50.77 -42.99
C THR A 23 43.77 49.96 -44.28
N LEU A 24 42.92 48.92 -44.33
CA LEU A 24 42.29 48.33 -45.52
C LEU A 24 43.08 47.23 -46.25
N ALA A 25 43.57 46.23 -45.51
CA ALA A 25 43.63 44.88 -46.05
C ALA A 25 42.24 44.23 -45.90
N THR A 26 41.59 44.01 -47.04
CA THR A 26 40.38 43.21 -47.24
C THR A 26 40.54 41.82 -46.61
N ALA A 27 40.00 41.63 -45.41
CA ALA A 27 39.66 40.29 -44.95
C ALA A 27 38.41 39.85 -45.73
N PRO A 28 38.36 38.61 -46.25
CA PRO A 28 37.20 38.12 -46.97
C PRO A 28 36.02 38.17 -46.02
N ALA A 29 34.92 38.81 -46.42
CA ALA A 29 33.63 38.49 -45.84
C ALA A 29 33.43 36.99 -46.07
N ARG A 30 33.71 36.17 -45.06
CA ARG A 30 33.27 34.78 -45.04
C ARG A 30 31.76 34.86 -45.05
N ALA A 31 31.17 34.79 -46.24
CA ALA A 31 29.77 34.44 -46.38
C ALA A 31 29.61 33.16 -45.56
N GLN A 32 28.94 33.26 -44.41
CA GLN A 32 28.80 32.15 -43.50
C GLN A 32 27.82 31.19 -44.17
N ILE A 33 28.36 30.22 -44.91
CA ILE A 33 27.65 29.13 -45.60
C ILE A 33 27.00 28.27 -44.51
N SER A 34 25.89 28.75 -43.98
CA SER A 34 25.13 28.09 -42.92
C SER A 34 23.65 28.17 -43.27
N GLY A 35 22.91 27.12 -42.95
CA GLY A 35 21.47 27.08 -43.04
C GLY A 35 20.84 27.13 -41.65
N SER A 36 19.51 27.20 -41.63
CA SER A 36 18.73 27.18 -40.39
C SER A 36 17.55 26.23 -40.50
N ILE A 37 17.21 25.61 -39.38
CA ILE A 37 15.98 24.83 -39.22
C ILE A 37 15.05 25.62 -38.31
N VAL A 38 13.86 25.92 -38.80
CA VAL A 38 12.79 26.57 -38.02
C VAL A 38 11.63 25.61 -37.97
N GLY A 39 10.99 25.46 -36.81
CA GLY A 39 9.83 24.58 -36.74
C GLY A 39 8.91 24.86 -35.59
N TRP A 40 7.77 24.19 -35.60
CA TRP A 40 6.77 24.24 -34.54
C TRP A 40 6.55 22.84 -33.99
N VAL A 41 6.39 22.78 -32.67
CA VAL A 41 6.02 21.56 -31.95
C VAL A 41 4.60 21.73 -31.42
N LYS A 42 3.69 20.89 -31.88
CA LYS A 42 2.28 20.87 -31.50
C LYS A 42 1.87 19.49 -31.02
N ASP A 43 0.78 19.40 -30.28
CA ASP A 43 0.09 18.14 -29.97
C ASP A 43 -0.83 17.71 -31.15
N GLU A 44 -1.38 16.49 -31.10
CA GLU A 44 -2.38 15.95 -32.03
C GLU A 44 -3.64 16.85 -32.12
N ARG A 45 -3.93 17.61 -31.07
CA ARG A 45 -5.04 18.59 -31.01
C ARG A 45 -4.67 19.97 -31.57
N GLY A 46 -3.46 20.14 -32.13
CA GLY A 46 -2.98 21.40 -32.70
C GLY A 46 -2.49 22.43 -31.67
N ALA A 47 -2.48 22.10 -30.38
CA ALA A 47 -2.02 23.01 -29.31
C ALA A 47 -0.47 23.11 -29.29
N PRO A 48 0.11 24.32 -29.28
CA PRO A 48 1.56 24.52 -29.26
C PRO A 48 2.19 24.03 -27.94
N GLN A 49 3.37 23.42 -28.03
CA GLN A 49 4.05 22.81 -26.89
C GLN A 49 5.33 23.58 -26.54
N MET A 50 5.30 24.30 -25.41
CA MET A 50 6.45 25.02 -24.86
C MET A 50 7.39 24.06 -24.10
N GLY A 51 8.70 24.33 -24.16
CA GLY A 51 9.71 23.62 -23.37
C GLY A 51 10.10 22.24 -23.92
N ALA A 52 9.69 21.89 -25.14
CA ALA A 52 10.12 20.66 -25.80
C ALA A 52 11.60 20.78 -26.17
N ALA A 53 12.39 19.77 -25.82
CA ALA A 53 13.81 19.71 -26.14
C ALA A 53 13.98 19.18 -27.57
N VAL A 54 14.46 20.03 -28.48
CA VAL A 54 14.77 19.70 -29.86
C VAL A 54 16.27 19.49 -30.00
N SER A 55 16.67 18.26 -30.28
CA SER A 55 18.07 17.85 -30.49
C SER A 55 18.29 17.55 -31.96
N ILE A 56 19.21 18.27 -32.60
CA ILE A 56 19.58 18.12 -33.99
C ILE A 56 20.86 17.30 -34.04
N LEU A 57 20.79 16.15 -34.70
CA LEU A 57 21.83 15.14 -34.79
C LEU A 57 22.37 15.11 -36.22
N THR A 58 23.69 14.98 -36.38
CA THR A 58 24.33 14.74 -37.70
C THR A 58 23.93 13.36 -38.24
N GLY A 59 24.19 13.09 -39.53
CA GLY A 59 23.97 11.76 -40.11
C GLY A 59 24.70 10.60 -39.39
N GLU A 60 25.73 10.92 -38.59
CA GLU A 60 26.49 9.98 -37.76
C GLU A 60 25.92 9.84 -36.33
N GLY A 61 24.80 10.51 -36.03
CA GLY A 61 24.12 10.45 -34.73
C GLY A 61 24.72 11.36 -33.65
N GLN A 62 25.71 12.20 -33.98
CA GLN A 62 26.31 13.14 -33.02
C GLN A 62 25.45 14.40 -32.85
N LEU A 63 25.37 14.91 -31.61
CA LEU A 63 24.60 16.12 -31.32
C LEU A 63 25.25 17.36 -31.95
N ALA A 64 24.64 17.88 -33.01
CA ALA A 64 25.07 19.13 -33.65
C ALA A 64 24.61 20.35 -32.86
N LYS A 65 23.33 20.37 -32.42
CA LYS A 65 22.76 21.50 -31.68
C LYS A 65 21.52 21.08 -30.90
N ARG A 66 21.28 21.70 -29.74
CA ARG A 66 20.07 21.50 -28.94
C ARG A 66 19.41 22.85 -28.66
N VAL A 67 18.10 22.92 -28.89
CA VAL A 67 17.26 24.12 -28.74
C VAL A 67 15.97 23.72 -28.01
N PHE A 68 15.31 24.67 -27.36
CA PHE A 68 14.01 24.47 -26.71
C PHE A 68 12.92 25.27 -27.41
N THR A 69 11.68 24.79 -27.38
CA THR A 69 10.54 25.51 -27.93
C THR A 69 10.05 26.63 -27.01
N ASP A 70 9.64 27.75 -27.60
CA ASP A 70 9.07 28.91 -26.90
C ASP A 70 7.58 28.76 -26.57
N TYR A 71 6.94 29.83 -26.07
CA TYR A 71 5.52 29.86 -25.70
C TYR A 71 4.56 29.62 -26.88
N SER A 72 5.02 29.88 -28.12
CA SER A 72 4.26 29.61 -29.34
C SER A 72 4.53 28.20 -29.90
N GLY A 73 5.35 27.41 -29.20
CA GLY A 73 5.82 26.10 -29.63
C GLY A 73 6.87 26.16 -30.74
N GLN A 74 7.41 27.34 -31.05
CA GLN A 74 8.39 27.54 -32.11
C GLN A 74 9.81 27.25 -31.62
N PHE A 75 10.63 26.63 -32.46
CA PHE A 75 12.08 26.51 -32.26
C PHE A 75 12.84 27.00 -33.50
N VAL A 76 14.02 27.58 -33.26
CA VAL A 76 14.89 28.11 -34.31
C VAL A 76 16.32 27.64 -34.05
N ALA A 77 16.88 26.89 -34.99
CA ALA A 77 18.25 26.39 -34.94
C ALA A 77 19.06 26.94 -36.11
N GLU A 78 19.86 27.95 -35.84
CA GLU A 78 20.72 28.62 -36.83
C GLU A 78 22.15 28.10 -36.82
N GLY A 79 22.92 28.37 -37.88
CA GLY A 79 24.35 28.06 -37.92
C GLY A 79 24.67 26.60 -38.22
N LEU A 80 23.76 25.87 -38.87
CA LEU A 80 23.98 24.48 -39.28
C LEU A 80 24.72 24.45 -40.61
N LEU A 81 25.70 23.55 -40.74
CA LEU A 81 26.37 23.32 -42.01
C LEU A 81 25.39 22.66 -43.00
N PRO A 82 25.53 22.87 -44.32
CA PRO A 82 24.70 22.19 -45.29
C PRO A 82 24.86 20.66 -45.22
N GLY A 83 23.77 19.91 -45.10
CA GLY A 83 23.79 18.46 -44.93
C GLY A 83 22.48 17.88 -44.42
N ALA A 84 22.44 16.55 -44.29
CA ALA A 84 21.29 15.81 -43.76
C ALA A 84 21.39 15.69 -42.23
N TYR A 85 20.31 16.06 -41.54
CA TYR A 85 20.22 15.98 -40.08
C TYR A 85 19.02 15.14 -39.63
N ALA A 86 19.13 14.54 -38.45
CA ALA A 86 18.01 13.94 -37.75
C ALA A 86 17.57 14.86 -36.60
N VAL A 87 16.29 15.22 -36.56
CA VAL A 87 15.74 16.10 -35.53
C VAL A 87 14.93 15.26 -34.56
N ARG A 88 15.40 15.17 -33.32
CA ARG A 88 14.74 14.46 -32.22
C ARG A 88 14.09 15.44 -31.26
N VAL A 89 12.78 15.31 -31.08
CA VAL A 89 11.99 16.15 -30.17
C VAL A 89 11.51 15.32 -28.99
N ALA A 90 11.74 15.82 -27.78
CA ALA A 90 11.31 15.18 -26.54
C ALA A 90 10.69 16.19 -25.57
N LEU A 91 9.51 15.85 -25.04
CA LEU A 91 8.82 16.61 -24.00
C LEU A 91 8.21 15.64 -22.99
N GLY A 92 8.23 15.99 -21.70
CA GLY A 92 7.65 15.15 -20.65
C GLY A 92 6.17 14.86 -20.95
N ARG A 93 5.78 13.58 -20.92
CA ARG A 93 4.44 13.03 -21.22
C ARG A 93 4.11 12.75 -22.70
N PHE A 94 5.04 12.99 -23.62
CA PHE A 94 4.91 12.66 -25.04
C PHE A 94 5.89 11.56 -25.47
N LEU A 95 5.52 10.80 -26.51
CA LEU A 95 6.46 9.88 -27.16
C LEU A 95 7.55 10.69 -27.86
N PRO A 96 8.84 10.38 -27.65
CA PRO A 96 9.90 11.08 -28.35
C PRO A 96 9.77 10.81 -29.85
N LEU A 97 9.75 11.86 -30.66
CA LEU A 97 9.63 11.77 -32.11
C LEU A 97 10.97 12.13 -32.75
N THR A 98 11.45 11.28 -33.66
CA THR A 98 12.65 11.56 -34.46
C THR A 98 12.24 11.68 -35.92
N ARG A 99 12.63 12.79 -36.56
CA ARG A 99 12.47 13.03 -38.00
C ARG A 99 13.85 12.96 -38.63
N ASP A 100 14.08 11.91 -39.39
CA ASP A 100 15.34 11.71 -40.09
C ASP A 100 15.37 12.44 -41.44
N ASN A 101 16.57 12.63 -41.99
CA ASN A 101 16.81 13.16 -43.33
C ASN A 101 16.27 14.60 -43.58
N VAL A 102 16.40 15.48 -42.59
CA VAL A 102 16.12 16.92 -42.75
C VAL A 102 17.29 17.57 -43.48
N GLN A 103 17.10 17.90 -44.75
CA GLN A 103 18.13 18.48 -45.62
C GLN A 103 18.26 19.98 -45.40
N VAL A 104 19.44 20.43 -44.97
CA VAL A 104 19.76 21.85 -44.80
C VAL A 104 20.57 22.32 -46.00
N THR A 105 20.06 23.31 -46.74
CA THR A 105 20.74 23.93 -47.88
C THR A 105 21.46 25.22 -47.47
N VAL A 106 22.48 25.61 -48.24
CA VAL A 106 23.27 26.83 -48.02
C VAL A 106 22.36 28.06 -47.99
N GLY A 107 22.33 28.81 -46.89
CA GLY A 107 21.49 30.01 -46.74
C GLY A 107 19.98 29.74 -46.71
N GLY A 108 19.57 28.47 -46.75
CA GLY A 108 18.17 28.05 -46.73
C GLY A 108 17.57 28.01 -45.34
N LYS A 109 16.27 28.33 -45.25
CA LYS A 109 15.43 28.08 -44.07
C LYS A 109 14.61 26.83 -44.30
N THR A 110 14.92 25.77 -43.56
CA THR A 110 14.17 24.51 -43.61
C THR A 110 13.08 24.55 -42.56
N VAL A 111 11.82 24.43 -42.98
CA VAL A 111 10.66 24.53 -42.09
C VAL A 111 10.18 23.13 -41.69
N LEU A 112 10.04 22.87 -40.39
CA LEU A 112 9.60 21.57 -39.86
C LEU A 112 8.35 21.72 -38.98
N ASP A 113 7.27 21.03 -39.34
CA ASP A 113 6.10 20.87 -38.47
C ASP A 113 6.15 19.50 -37.77
N VAL A 114 6.13 19.52 -36.44
CA VAL A 114 6.29 18.36 -35.57
C VAL A 114 5.03 18.25 -34.71
N SER A 115 4.19 17.25 -35.00
CA SER A 115 3.07 16.87 -34.13
C SER A 115 3.50 15.72 -33.22
N MET A 116 3.60 15.97 -31.92
CA MET A 116 3.93 14.96 -30.92
C MET A 116 2.68 14.19 -30.53
N ARG A 117 2.82 12.87 -30.43
CA ARG A 117 1.77 11.98 -29.91
C ARG A 117 1.96 11.81 -28.41
N GLY A 118 0.87 11.94 -27.65
CA GLY A 118 0.88 11.59 -26.23
C GLY A 118 1.17 10.09 -26.04
N LEU A 119 1.79 9.70 -24.92
CA LEU A 119 2.04 8.29 -24.57
C LEU A 119 0.76 7.43 -24.47
N PHE A 120 -0.42 8.07 -24.49
CA PHE A 120 -1.74 7.46 -24.33
C PHE A 120 -2.65 7.58 -25.57
N SER A 121 -2.15 8.02 -26.74
CA SER A 121 -3.01 8.29 -27.92
C SER A 121 -3.48 7.04 -28.70
N SER A 122 -3.16 5.83 -28.25
CA SER A 122 -3.74 4.58 -28.79
C SER A 122 -5.17 4.29 -28.30
N LEU A 123 -5.76 5.15 -27.47
CA LEU A 123 -7.20 5.13 -27.19
C LEU A 123 -7.93 5.94 -28.28
N THR A 124 -8.15 5.33 -29.44
CA THR A 124 -9.05 5.89 -30.45
C THR A 124 -10.50 5.75 -29.97
N LEU A 125 -10.98 6.76 -29.25
CA LEU A 125 -12.39 6.92 -28.92
C LEU A 125 -13.13 7.37 -30.19
N VAL A 126 -13.68 6.41 -30.93
CA VAL A 126 -14.63 6.71 -32.00
C VAL A 126 -15.91 7.21 -31.34
N TYR A 127 -16.09 8.52 -31.30
CA TYR A 127 -17.44 9.08 -31.16
C TYR A 127 -18.16 8.84 -32.49
N PRO A 128 -19.31 8.15 -32.53
CA PRO A 128 -20.20 8.29 -33.68
C PRO A 128 -20.65 9.76 -33.71
N GLY A 129 -20.08 10.52 -34.65
CA GLY A 129 -20.60 11.82 -35.03
C GLY A 129 -22.03 11.65 -35.54
N ALA A 130 -22.88 12.60 -35.18
CA ALA A 130 -24.27 12.69 -35.59
C ALA A 130 -24.40 12.56 -37.12
N GLY A 131 -24.70 11.34 -37.57
CA GLY A 131 -25.32 11.10 -38.87
C GLY A 131 -26.83 11.27 -38.69
N GLU A 132 -27.45 11.96 -39.64
CA GLU A 132 -28.91 12.08 -39.79
C GLU A 132 -29.62 10.76 -39.44
N ILE A 133 -30.39 10.78 -38.36
CA ILE A 133 -31.42 9.78 -38.11
C ILE A 133 -32.56 10.10 -39.08
N LYS A 134 -32.43 9.59 -40.30
CA LYS A 134 -33.55 9.45 -41.22
C LYS A 134 -34.14 8.06 -40.98
N ASP A 135 -35.44 8.04 -40.76
CA ASP A 135 -36.29 6.89 -40.41
C ASP A 135 -36.38 6.57 -38.91
N MET A 136 -37.14 7.43 -38.26
CA MET A 136 -37.59 7.33 -36.89
C MET A 136 -38.95 6.60 -36.87
N THR A 137 -38.95 5.28 -36.74
CA THR A 137 -40.16 4.43 -36.65
C THR A 137 -40.96 4.70 -35.37
N ASP A 138 -42.28 4.54 -35.40
CA ASP A 138 -43.22 4.93 -34.33
C ASP A 138 -43.03 4.24 -32.96
N ASP A 139 -42.11 3.28 -32.86
CA ASP A 139 -41.84 2.51 -31.63
C ASP A 139 -41.29 3.39 -30.49
N TRP A 140 -40.45 4.39 -30.77
CA TRP A 140 -39.92 5.28 -29.72
C TRP A 140 -40.98 6.25 -29.18
N LYS A 141 -42.00 6.60 -29.99
CA LYS A 141 -43.14 7.40 -29.51
C LYS A 141 -44.02 6.59 -28.57
N TRP A 142 -44.08 5.27 -28.74
CA TRP A 142 -44.82 4.41 -27.84
C TRP A 142 -44.14 4.32 -26.47
N VAL A 143 -42.82 4.20 -26.44
CA VAL A 143 -42.01 4.21 -25.20
C VAL A 143 -42.18 5.51 -24.43
N LEU A 144 -42.24 6.66 -25.13
CA LEU A 144 -42.49 7.97 -24.50
C LEU A 144 -43.95 8.19 -24.07
N ARG A 145 -44.90 7.42 -24.59
CA ARG A 145 -46.32 7.48 -24.18
C ARG A 145 -46.64 6.54 -23.01
N THR A 146 -45.83 5.52 -22.76
CA THR A 146 -46.02 4.57 -21.65
C THR A 146 -45.17 4.88 -20.41
N ALA A 147 -44.25 5.82 -20.46
CA ALA A 147 -43.60 6.31 -19.26
C ALA A 147 -44.61 7.12 -18.43
N HIS A 148 -45.09 6.53 -17.33
CA HIS A 148 -46.03 7.09 -16.35
C HIS A 148 -45.48 8.33 -15.60
N SER A 149 -45.10 9.38 -16.32
CA SER A 149 -44.68 10.68 -15.79
C SER A 149 -45.86 11.63 -15.61
N THR A 150 -46.85 11.24 -14.81
CA THR A 150 -47.78 12.20 -14.21
C THR A 150 -48.08 11.84 -12.76
N ARG A 151 -47.08 11.98 -11.88
CA ARG A 151 -47.31 12.24 -10.45
C ARG A 151 -46.34 13.30 -9.89
N PRO A 152 -46.80 14.09 -8.89
CA PRO A 152 -46.41 15.50 -8.73
C PRO A 152 -45.09 15.71 -8.00
N ALA A 153 -44.59 16.93 -8.15
CA ALA A 153 -43.42 17.51 -7.50
C ALA A 153 -43.54 17.57 -5.98
N LEU A 154 -43.25 16.45 -5.31
CA LEU A 154 -42.62 16.46 -3.99
C LEU A 154 -41.44 15.48 -4.06
N ARG A 155 -40.27 16.00 -3.71
CA ARG A 155 -38.95 15.39 -3.84
C ARG A 155 -38.93 13.99 -3.21
N ILE A 156 -39.00 12.95 -4.04
CA ILE A 156 -38.75 11.55 -3.68
C ILE A 156 -37.31 11.24 -4.06
N ALA A 157 -36.47 10.91 -3.08
CA ALA A 157 -35.17 10.30 -3.35
C ALA A 157 -35.41 9.07 -4.25
N PRO A 158 -34.59 8.84 -5.28
CA PRO A 158 -34.87 7.80 -6.27
C PRO A 158 -35.12 6.46 -5.57
N SER A 159 -36.17 5.75 -5.98
CA SER A 159 -36.49 4.45 -5.40
C SER A 159 -35.28 3.50 -5.59
N PRO A 160 -35.04 2.54 -4.69
CA PRO A 160 -33.92 1.60 -4.83
C PRO A 160 -33.87 0.93 -6.22
N GLU A 161 -35.02 0.62 -6.78
CA GLU A 161 -35.18 0.01 -8.12
C GLU A 161 -34.76 0.97 -9.25
N GLN A 162 -35.06 2.27 -9.14
CA GLN A 162 -34.59 3.28 -10.11
C GLN A 162 -33.08 3.51 -9.97
N GLN A 163 -32.54 3.48 -8.75
CA GLN A 163 -31.09 3.57 -8.52
C GLN A 163 -30.36 2.33 -9.05
N GLU A 164 -30.94 1.14 -8.91
CA GLU A 164 -30.43 -0.09 -9.51
C GLU A 164 -30.48 -0.03 -11.03
N THR A 165 -31.60 0.43 -11.61
CA THR A 165 -31.74 0.56 -13.07
C THR A 165 -30.72 1.55 -13.63
N ASP A 166 -30.56 2.72 -13.01
CA ASP A 166 -29.55 3.71 -13.42
C ASP A 166 -28.11 3.21 -13.21
N ARG A 167 -27.85 2.43 -12.15
CA ARG A 167 -26.55 1.77 -11.94
C ARG A 167 -26.26 0.73 -13.03
N VAL A 168 -27.25 -0.09 -13.38
CA VAL A 168 -27.13 -1.10 -14.44
C VAL A 168 -26.91 -0.42 -15.79
N LEU A 169 -27.67 0.64 -16.11
CA LEU A 169 -27.49 1.41 -17.35
C LEU A 169 -26.12 2.11 -17.41
N ARG A 170 -25.65 2.68 -16.30
CA ARG A 170 -24.30 3.26 -16.21
C ARG A 170 -23.21 2.19 -16.34
N LYS A 171 -23.37 1.02 -15.72
CA LYS A 171 -22.47 -0.13 -15.89
C LYS A 171 -22.39 -0.62 -17.34
N LEU A 172 -23.50 -0.54 -18.07
CA LEU A 172 -23.58 -0.95 -19.47
C LEU A 172 -22.98 0.10 -20.44
N GLN A 173 -22.97 1.38 -20.08
CA GLN A 173 -22.53 2.48 -20.96
C GLN A 173 -21.13 3.04 -20.63
N GLY A 174 -20.64 2.88 -19.41
CA GLY A 174 -19.39 3.47 -18.94
C GLY A 174 -18.19 2.52 -18.94
N THR A 175 -17.03 2.99 -19.41
CA THR A 175 -15.76 2.26 -19.32
C THR A 175 -15.28 2.13 -17.87
N PHE A 176 -15.48 3.17 -17.05
CA PHE A 176 -15.17 3.20 -15.62
C PHE A 176 -16.43 3.61 -14.85
N VAL A 177 -16.89 2.76 -13.95
CA VAL A 177 -18.14 2.91 -13.21
C VAL A 177 -17.90 2.55 -11.75
N ASP A 178 -18.74 3.09 -10.84
CA ASP A 178 -18.65 2.84 -9.40
C ASP A 178 -17.26 3.09 -8.80
N THR A 179 -16.60 4.17 -9.27
CA THR A 179 -15.30 4.58 -8.73
C THR A 179 -15.46 5.07 -7.30
N GLN A 180 -14.76 4.43 -6.37
CA GLN A 180 -14.72 4.77 -4.95
C GLN A 180 -13.28 5.05 -4.56
N ALA A 181 -13.05 6.10 -3.78
CA ALA A 181 -11.74 6.43 -3.26
C ALA A 181 -11.75 6.56 -1.74
N TYR A 182 -10.65 6.14 -1.14
CA TYR A 182 -10.38 6.25 0.28
C TYR A 182 -8.97 6.83 0.43
N ALA A 183 -8.83 7.90 1.19
CA ALA A 183 -7.55 8.45 1.58
C ALA A 183 -7.53 8.60 3.10
N GLU A 184 -6.42 8.28 3.75
CA GLU A 184 -6.28 8.33 5.19
C GLU A 184 -4.94 8.96 5.56
N LEU A 185 -5.00 10.00 6.38
CA LEU A 185 -3.85 10.50 7.11
C LEU A 185 -3.91 9.93 8.52
N SER A 186 -2.89 9.16 8.90
CA SER A 186 -2.80 8.53 10.21
C SER A 186 -1.62 9.08 11.00
N GLY A 187 -1.83 9.23 12.30
CA GLY A 187 -0.85 9.70 13.25
C GLY A 187 -1.04 9.04 14.61
N GLY A 188 0.03 8.62 15.27
CA GLY A 188 -0.10 7.95 16.56
C GLY A 188 1.21 7.77 17.30
N ALA A 189 1.07 7.37 18.56
CA ALA A 189 2.16 7.00 19.43
C ALA A 189 1.94 5.58 19.96
N GLY A 190 2.99 4.78 19.92
CA GLY A 190 2.95 3.38 20.32
C GLY A 190 2.82 2.47 19.11
N VAL A 191 3.81 1.60 18.98
CA VAL A 191 3.81 0.52 18.00
C VAL A 191 2.67 -0.42 18.36
N ALA A 192 1.95 -0.97 17.39
CA ALA A 192 1.13 -2.13 17.67
C ALA A 192 1.95 -3.34 17.22
N PRO A 193 2.71 -4.03 18.09
CA PRO A 193 3.08 -5.40 17.84
C PRO A 193 1.77 -6.19 17.95
N GLY A 194 0.95 -6.08 16.92
CA GLY A 194 -0.16 -6.97 16.68
C GLY A 194 0.36 -8.16 15.89
N ALA A 195 -0.38 -9.27 15.92
CA ALA A 195 0.05 -10.53 15.33
C ALA A 195 0.45 -10.47 13.83
N LEU A 196 0.12 -9.38 13.11
CA LEU A 196 0.29 -9.27 11.65
C LEU A 196 0.58 -7.86 11.10
N SER A 197 0.64 -6.78 11.89
CA SER A 197 0.62 -5.40 11.32
C SER A 197 1.67 -4.49 11.94
N ASN A 198 2.57 -3.96 11.09
CA ASN A 198 3.52 -2.91 11.44
C ASN A 198 3.13 -1.61 10.69
N LYS A 199 2.43 -0.71 11.37
CA LYS A 199 2.02 0.60 10.83
C LYS A 199 2.95 1.69 11.33
N SER A 200 3.35 2.60 10.45
CA SER A 200 4.15 3.78 10.79
C SER A 200 3.43 4.71 11.77
N ASP A 201 4.19 5.49 12.53
CA ASP A 201 3.62 6.45 13.49
C ASP A 201 2.91 7.59 12.78
N LEU A 202 3.50 8.09 11.69
CA LEU A 202 2.85 9.01 10.75
C LEU A 202 2.80 8.35 9.38
N GLY A 203 1.64 8.37 8.73
CA GLY A 203 1.52 7.76 7.41
C GLY A 203 0.30 8.22 6.65
N THR A 204 0.48 8.37 5.34
CA THR A 204 -0.59 8.61 4.38
C THR A 204 -0.86 7.30 3.64
N SER A 205 -2.13 6.90 3.58
CA SER A 205 -2.57 5.73 2.84
C SER A 205 -3.72 6.09 1.92
N PHE A 206 -3.86 5.37 0.82
CA PHE A 206 -4.98 5.52 -0.09
C PHE A 206 -5.39 4.18 -0.71
N ALA A 207 -6.65 4.10 -1.13
CA ALA A 207 -7.18 3.05 -1.96
C ALA A 207 -8.19 3.63 -2.95
N LEU A 208 -8.09 3.24 -4.21
CA LEU A 208 -8.98 3.60 -5.29
C LEU A 208 -9.51 2.31 -5.91
N ALA A 209 -10.82 2.09 -5.87
CA ALA A 209 -11.48 1.02 -6.58
C ALA A 209 -12.32 1.58 -7.73
N THR A 210 -12.33 0.89 -8.86
CA THR A 210 -13.18 1.23 -10.00
C THR A 210 -13.62 -0.05 -10.72
N SER A 211 -14.85 -0.06 -11.22
CA SER A 211 -15.35 -1.13 -12.07
C SER A 211 -15.06 -0.77 -13.52
N VAL A 212 -14.30 -1.60 -14.21
CA VAL A 212 -13.94 -1.44 -15.62
C VAL A 212 -14.81 -2.39 -16.45
N PHE A 213 -15.48 -1.88 -17.48
CA PHE A 213 -16.38 -2.69 -18.32
C PHE A 213 -17.40 -3.52 -17.50
N GLY A 214 -18.06 -2.88 -16.53
CA GLY A 214 -19.11 -3.50 -15.70
C GLY A 214 -18.58 -4.34 -14.53
N ASP A 215 -18.10 -5.55 -14.79
CA ASP A 215 -17.87 -6.56 -13.75
C ASP A 215 -16.40 -6.75 -13.35
N ASN A 216 -15.48 -5.99 -13.95
CA ASN A 216 -14.06 -6.06 -13.63
C ASN A 216 -13.68 -5.01 -12.60
N ASN A 217 -13.57 -5.41 -11.34
CA ASN A 217 -13.16 -4.54 -10.27
C ASN A 217 -11.63 -4.45 -10.22
N VAL A 218 -11.09 -3.25 -10.46
CA VAL A 218 -9.67 -2.94 -10.25
C VAL A 218 -9.55 -2.10 -9.00
N THR A 219 -8.66 -2.49 -8.09
CA THR A 219 -8.35 -1.70 -6.89
C THR A 219 -6.85 -1.47 -6.81
N VAL A 220 -6.45 -0.21 -6.62
CA VAL A 220 -5.07 0.20 -6.40
C VAL A 220 -4.99 0.89 -5.05
N SER A 221 -4.05 0.47 -4.22
CA SER A 221 -3.84 1.02 -2.89
C SER A 221 -2.35 1.22 -2.62
N GLY A 222 -2.03 2.23 -1.83
CA GLY A 222 -0.65 2.52 -1.46
C GLY A 222 -0.56 3.22 -0.11
N ASN A 223 0.58 3.05 0.55
CA ASN A 223 0.91 3.79 1.76
C ASN A 223 2.36 4.28 1.72
N LEU A 224 2.56 5.41 2.38
CA LEU A 224 3.86 5.99 2.65
C LEU A 224 3.83 6.48 4.09
N GLY A 225 4.82 6.06 4.89
CA GLY A 225 4.89 6.47 6.27
C GLY A 225 6.30 6.44 6.84
N ASN A 226 6.51 7.27 7.86
CA ASN A 226 7.78 7.40 8.56
C ASN A 226 7.59 7.01 10.04
N SER A 227 8.62 6.42 10.65
CA SER A 227 8.61 6.16 12.09
C SER A 227 8.90 7.45 12.88
N ALA A 228 8.33 7.63 14.07
CA ALA A 228 8.59 8.82 14.88
C ALA A 228 9.99 8.81 15.52
N THR A 229 10.65 7.64 15.58
CA THR A 229 11.97 7.45 16.18
C THR A 229 13.12 7.36 15.17
N GLY A 230 12.85 7.43 13.86
CA GLY A 230 13.84 7.36 12.81
C GLY A 230 13.29 7.73 11.42
N ASP A 231 14.14 8.32 10.58
CA ASP A 231 13.78 8.81 9.24
C ASP A 231 13.72 7.68 8.18
N ASN A 232 13.23 6.51 8.59
CA ASN A 232 13.12 5.33 7.74
C ASN A 232 11.75 5.33 7.05
N PRO A 233 11.69 5.50 5.71
CA PRO A 233 10.44 5.39 5.00
C PRO A 233 10.00 3.93 4.89
N ALA A 234 8.70 3.72 5.08
CA ALA A 234 7.99 2.48 4.77
C ALA A 234 7.01 2.75 3.64
N THR A 235 7.08 1.95 2.59
CA THR A 235 6.18 2.04 1.44
C THR A 235 5.60 0.69 1.09
N ALA A 236 4.33 0.68 0.70
CA ALA A 236 3.71 -0.47 0.09
C ALA A 236 2.73 -0.03 -0.99
N PHE A 237 2.65 -0.85 -2.02
CA PHE A 237 1.69 -0.72 -3.11
C PHE A 237 1.03 -2.07 -3.33
N ARG A 238 -0.29 -2.06 -3.48
CA ARG A 238 -1.09 -3.24 -3.77
C ARG A 238 -2.08 -2.95 -4.87
N THR A 239 -2.08 -3.81 -5.88
CA THR A 239 -3.06 -3.81 -6.96
C THR A 239 -3.82 -5.13 -6.92
N SER A 240 -5.14 -5.08 -6.93
CA SER A 240 -5.99 -6.26 -7.06
C SER A 240 -6.94 -6.10 -8.24
N TYR A 241 -7.09 -7.18 -9.00
CA TYR A 241 -8.08 -7.34 -10.05
C TYR A 241 -9.02 -8.46 -9.63
N ARG A 242 -10.32 -8.18 -9.64
CA ARG A 242 -11.37 -9.15 -9.33
C ARG A 242 -12.44 -9.09 -10.40
N ARG A 243 -12.93 -10.25 -10.82
CA ARG A 243 -14.05 -10.34 -11.76
C ARG A 243 -15.23 -11.02 -11.09
N ASP A 244 -16.40 -10.42 -11.20
CA ASP A 244 -17.64 -11.08 -10.74
C ASP A 244 -18.26 -11.83 -11.92
N LEU A 245 -18.32 -13.16 -11.83
CA LEU A 245 -18.97 -14.04 -12.80
C LEU A 245 -20.22 -14.72 -12.20
N GLY A 246 -20.73 -14.20 -11.08
CA GLY A 246 -21.90 -14.72 -10.36
C GLY A 246 -21.61 -15.97 -9.53
N MET A 247 -21.30 -17.10 -10.18
CA MET A 247 -20.99 -18.37 -9.52
C MET A 247 -19.52 -18.48 -9.11
N VAL A 248 -18.65 -17.70 -9.77
CA VAL A 248 -17.19 -17.74 -9.63
C VAL A 248 -16.68 -16.31 -9.49
N ASN A 249 -15.74 -16.05 -8.59
CA ASN A 249 -15.26 -14.71 -8.28
C ASN A 249 -13.72 -14.70 -8.15
N PRO A 250 -12.98 -14.84 -9.27
CA PRO A 250 -11.53 -14.89 -9.20
C PRO A 250 -10.97 -13.50 -8.85
N GLU A 251 -9.98 -13.49 -7.97
CA GLU A 251 -9.20 -12.34 -7.55
C GLU A 251 -7.70 -12.63 -7.70
N VAL A 252 -7.00 -11.74 -8.39
CA VAL A 252 -5.55 -11.71 -8.46
C VAL A 252 -5.09 -10.44 -7.77
N SER A 253 -4.08 -10.56 -6.91
CA SER A 253 -3.49 -9.42 -6.23
C SER A 253 -1.98 -9.46 -6.28
N LEU A 254 -1.38 -8.30 -6.47
CA LEU A 254 0.05 -8.06 -6.44
C LEU A 254 0.34 -7.07 -5.32
N THR A 255 1.30 -7.36 -4.47
CA THR A 255 1.71 -6.44 -3.41
C THR A 255 3.23 -6.34 -3.36
N VAL A 256 3.74 -5.13 -3.35
CA VAL A 256 5.16 -4.82 -3.19
C VAL A 256 5.30 -3.94 -1.97
N ARG A 257 6.20 -4.29 -1.06
CA ARG A 257 6.52 -3.48 0.11
C ARG A 257 8.01 -3.32 0.24
N GLN A 258 8.42 -2.16 0.73
CA GLN A 258 9.80 -1.86 1.04
C GLN A 258 9.86 -1.12 2.38
N LEU A 259 10.84 -1.51 3.18
CA LEU A 259 11.10 -0.93 4.47
C LEU A 259 12.61 -0.79 4.67
N GLN A 260 13.05 0.42 5.01
CA GLN A 260 14.44 0.64 5.38
C GLN A 260 14.66 0.32 6.86
N ALA A 261 15.67 -0.50 7.17
CA ALA A 261 16.01 -0.78 8.55
C ALA A 261 16.66 0.41 9.24
N SER A 262 16.54 0.47 10.57
CA SER A 262 17.20 1.50 11.39
C SER A 262 18.71 1.34 11.44
N ALA A 263 19.42 2.44 11.69
CA ALA A 263 20.85 2.41 11.95
C ALA A 263 21.22 1.49 13.12
N VAL A 264 20.34 1.37 14.13
CA VAL A 264 20.49 0.41 15.24
C VAL A 264 20.48 -1.03 14.71
N SER A 265 19.49 -1.36 13.87
CA SER A 265 19.43 -2.67 13.21
C SER A 265 20.71 -2.96 12.42
N GLY A 266 21.17 -1.99 11.62
CA GLY A 266 22.44 -2.09 10.88
C GLY A 266 23.65 -2.37 11.79
N ARG A 267 23.75 -1.69 12.94
CA ARG A 267 24.83 -1.93 13.93
C ARG A 267 24.73 -3.31 14.58
N THR A 268 23.53 -3.77 14.93
CA THR A 268 23.36 -5.10 15.56
C THR A 268 23.65 -6.25 14.60
N LEU A 269 23.35 -6.08 13.31
CA LEU A 269 23.57 -7.10 12.29
C LEU A 269 24.99 -7.07 11.73
N PHE A 270 25.52 -5.88 11.44
CA PHE A 270 26.78 -5.69 10.71
C PHE A 270 27.94 -5.14 11.55
N GLY A 271 27.69 -4.73 12.80
CA GLY A 271 28.69 -4.10 13.66
C GLY A 271 28.85 -2.60 13.39
N SER A 272 29.55 -1.88 14.28
CA SER A 272 29.70 -0.42 14.22
C SER A 272 30.51 0.08 13.01
N GLY A 273 31.39 -0.74 12.44
CA GLY A 273 32.29 -0.36 11.33
C GLY A 273 31.66 -0.37 9.94
N GLN A 274 30.53 -1.05 9.74
CA GLN A 274 29.81 -1.14 8.45
C GLN A 274 28.42 -0.49 8.47
N ALA A 275 28.00 0.03 9.63
CA ALA A 275 26.66 0.59 9.85
C ALA A 275 26.37 1.88 9.06
N GLY A 276 27.38 2.49 8.44
CA GLY A 276 27.25 3.72 7.66
C GLY A 276 27.00 3.52 6.16
N GLU A 277 27.25 2.33 5.59
CA GLU A 277 27.31 2.21 4.11
C GLU A 277 26.10 1.56 3.44
N ASN A 278 25.26 0.76 4.12
CA ASN A 278 23.93 0.34 3.62
C ASN A 278 23.16 -0.38 4.75
N ALA A 279 22.18 0.27 5.37
CA ALA A 279 21.25 -0.43 6.26
C ALA A 279 20.44 -1.46 5.45
N PRO A 280 20.19 -2.67 5.97
CA PRO A 280 19.50 -3.70 5.21
C PRO A 280 18.07 -3.25 4.92
N THR A 281 17.60 -3.42 3.69
CA THR A 281 16.19 -3.19 3.35
C THR A 281 15.41 -4.50 3.48
N LEU A 282 14.23 -4.43 4.10
CA LEU A 282 13.24 -5.50 4.05
C LEU A 282 12.35 -5.21 2.85
N GLU A 283 12.39 -6.09 1.86
CA GLU A 283 11.54 -6.00 0.67
C GLU A 283 10.68 -7.23 0.56
N THR A 284 9.40 -7.04 0.26
CA THR A 284 8.45 -8.14 0.11
C THR A 284 7.73 -8.01 -1.21
N PHE A 285 7.68 -9.10 -1.97
CA PHE A 285 6.86 -9.24 -3.15
C PHE A 285 5.86 -10.35 -2.90
N SER A 286 4.56 -10.05 -2.99
CA SER A 286 3.51 -11.04 -2.78
C SER A 286 2.58 -11.10 -4.01
N LEU A 287 2.35 -12.31 -4.52
CA LEU A 287 1.38 -12.59 -5.57
C LEU A 287 0.28 -13.49 -5.00
N GLY A 288 -0.93 -12.97 -4.90
CA GLY A 288 -2.08 -13.70 -4.39
C GLY A 288 -3.05 -14.07 -5.52
N PHE A 289 -3.46 -15.33 -5.55
CA PHE A 289 -4.63 -15.78 -6.30
C PHE A 289 -5.68 -16.27 -5.31
N GLY A 290 -6.95 -16.07 -5.64
CA GLY A 290 -8.08 -16.56 -4.88
C GLY A 290 -9.30 -16.67 -5.75
N ASP A 291 -10.16 -17.64 -5.46
CA ASP A 291 -11.45 -17.77 -6.09
C ASP A 291 -12.49 -18.17 -5.05
N ARG A 292 -13.73 -17.75 -5.29
CA ARG A 292 -14.92 -18.16 -4.54
C ARG A 292 -15.90 -18.76 -5.52
N VAL A 293 -16.23 -20.02 -5.31
CA VAL A 293 -17.14 -20.80 -6.14
C VAL A 293 -18.37 -21.17 -5.33
N LYS A 294 -19.56 -20.83 -5.84
CA LYS A 294 -20.83 -21.38 -5.35
C LYS A 294 -20.98 -22.78 -5.94
N VAL A 295 -20.74 -23.81 -5.14
CA VAL A 295 -20.82 -25.22 -5.58
C VAL A 295 -22.29 -25.67 -5.63
N ALA A 296 -23.08 -25.20 -4.66
CA ALA A 296 -24.53 -25.40 -4.58
C ALA A 296 -25.16 -24.19 -3.87
N GLU A 297 -26.49 -24.09 -3.84
CA GLU A 297 -27.18 -23.00 -3.12
C GLU A 297 -26.79 -22.94 -1.63
N SER A 298 -26.51 -24.09 -1.03
CA SER A 298 -26.09 -24.23 0.37
C SER A 298 -24.58 -24.37 0.56
N THR A 299 -23.76 -24.37 -0.50
CA THR A 299 -22.33 -24.69 -0.38
C THR A 299 -21.47 -23.73 -1.19
N GLU A 300 -20.54 -23.06 -0.51
CA GLU A 300 -19.54 -22.16 -1.09
C GLU A 300 -18.14 -22.70 -0.78
N LEU A 301 -17.27 -22.70 -1.78
CA LEU A 301 -15.86 -23.06 -1.65
C LEU A 301 -15.00 -21.86 -2.00
N GLU A 302 -14.14 -21.46 -1.09
CA GLU A 302 -13.08 -20.49 -1.33
C GLU A 302 -11.74 -21.21 -1.35
N TYR A 303 -10.89 -20.91 -2.32
CA TYR A 303 -9.56 -21.50 -2.40
C TYR A 303 -8.59 -20.57 -3.09
N GLY A 304 -7.30 -20.80 -2.88
CA GLY A 304 -6.25 -20.12 -3.60
C GLY A 304 -4.90 -20.23 -2.91
N PHE A 305 -4.00 -19.31 -3.22
CA PHE A 305 -2.67 -19.29 -2.64
C PHE A 305 -2.10 -17.87 -2.58
N LEU A 306 -1.14 -17.68 -1.69
CA LEU A 306 -0.26 -16.51 -1.65
C LEU A 306 1.18 -16.98 -1.88
N TYR A 307 1.78 -16.54 -2.97
CA TYR A 307 3.24 -16.59 -3.12
C TYR A 307 3.82 -15.33 -2.49
N GLU A 308 4.89 -15.47 -1.71
CA GLU A 308 5.57 -14.36 -1.05
C GLU A 308 7.08 -14.56 -1.10
N SER A 309 7.79 -13.56 -1.61
CA SER A 309 9.25 -13.47 -1.62
C SER A 309 9.67 -12.37 -0.66
N VAL A 310 10.38 -12.73 0.39
CA VAL A 310 10.91 -11.83 1.42
C VAL A 310 12.42 -11.71 1.23
N ARG A 311 12.91 -10.51 0.94
CA ARG A 311 14.34 -10.22 0.85
C ARG A 311 14.77 -9.42 2.07
N PHE A 312 15.51 -10.05 2.96
CA PHE A 312 16.12 -9.45 4.15
C PHE A 312 17.28 -10.32 4.62
N LEU A 313 18.51 -9.81 4.52
CA LEU A 313 19.78 -10.57 4.62
C LEU A 313 19.94 -11.64 3.54
N GLN A 314 18.93 -12.48 3.36
CA GLN A 314 18.76 -13.47 2.32
C GLN A 314 17.39 -13.35 1.66
N ARG A 315 17.17 -14.08 0.58
CA ARG A 315 15.87 -14.20 -0.08
C ARG A 315 15.18 -15.49 0.38
N LEU A 316 13.94 -15.35 0.85
CA LEU A 316 13.09 -16.44 1.30
C LEU A 316 11.81 -16.44 0.46
N ASP A 317 11.50 -17.57 -0.17
CA ASP A 317 10.32 -17.73 -1.02
C ASP A 317 9.34 -18.71 -0.38
N PHE A 318 8.08 -18.31 -0.27
CA PHE A 318 7.02 -19.09 0.37
C PHE A 318 5.79 -19.18 -0.54
N VAL A 319 5.15 -20.35 -0.50
CA VAL A 319 3.80 -20.53 -1.04
C VAL A 319 2.89 -20.92 0.13
N SER A 320 1.80 -20.18 0.26
CA SER A 320 0.83 -20.29 1.34
C SER A 320 -0.55 -20.59 0.75
N PRO A 321 -0.91 -21.88 0.59
CA PRO A 321 -2.24 -22.26 0.14
C PRO A 321 -3.29 -21.98 1.21
N TYR A 322 -4.53 -21.80 0.78
CA TYR A 322 -5.68 -21.73 1.69
C TYR A 322 -6.92 -22.32 1.03
N GLY A 323 -7.85 -22.78 1.87
CA GLY A 323 -9.15 -23.30 1.48
C GLY A 323 -10.16 -23.08 2.59
N LYS A 324 -11.37 -22.68 2.23
CA LYS A 324 -12.49 -22.49 3.16
C LYS A 324 -13.76 -23.02 2.53
N LEU A 325 -14.34 -24.05 3.14
CA LEU A 325 -15.61 -24.63 2.74
C LEU A 325 -16.70 -24.11 3.68
N ILE A 326 -17.72 -23.49 3.12
CA ILE A 326 -18.86 -22.93 3.84
C ILE A 326 -20.10 -23.71 3.45
N TYR A 327 -20.71 -24.39 4.42
CA TYR A 327 -21.96 -25.12 4.25
C TYR A 327 -23.09 -24.46 5.05
N LYS A 328 -24.20 -24.14 4.39
CA LYS A 328 -25.37 -23.45 4.92
C LYS A 328 -26.58 -24.41 4.89
N PRO A 329 -26.67 -25.37 5.83
CA PRO A 329 -27.71 -26.40 5.80
C PRO A 329 -29.13 -25.86 5.95
N ARG A 330 -29.29 -24.71 6.62
CA ARG A 330 -30.55 -24.00 6.79
C ARG A 330 -30.28 -22.51 6.99
N GLU A 331 -31.31 -21.70 6.85
CA GLU A 331 -31.23 -20.28 7.16
C GLU A 331 -30.77 -20.08 8.62
N GLY A 332 -29.82 -19.16 8.79
CA GLY A 332 -29.20 -18.86 10.09
C GLY A 332 -28.10 -19.83 10.54
N ARG A 333 -27.94 -21.01 9.95
CA ARG A 333 -26.84 -21.94 10.30
C ARG A 333 -25.76 -21.95 9.23
N ARG A 334 -24.50 -21.77 9.64
CA ARG A 334 -23.31 -21.88 8.79
C ARG A 334 -22.28 -22.79 9.45
N VAL A 335 -21.84 -23.83 8.76
CA VAL A 335 -20.71 -24.68 9.14
C VAL A 335 -19.53 -24.31 8.24
N GLU A 336 -18.37 -24.10 8.83
CA GLU A 336 -17.16 -23.70 8.14
C GLU A 336 -16.02 -24.67 8.43
N LEU A 337 -15.38 -25.17 7.38
CA LEU A 337 -14.10 -25.87 7.47
C LEU A 337 -13.05 -25.01 6.80
N ARG A 338 -12.00 -24.65 7.53
CA ARG A 338 -10.94 -23.76 7.08
C ARG A 338 -9.58 -24.44 7.17
N TYR A 339 -8.78 -24.25 6.13
CA TYR A 339 -7.34 -24.49 6.12
C TYR A 339 -6.63 -23.23 5.63
N ALA A 340 -5.62 -22.77 6.35
CA ALA A 340 -4.81 -21.63 5.93
C ALA A 340 -3.36 -21.84 6.33
N SER A 341 -2.44 -21.48 5.43
CA SER A 341 -1.02 -21.36 5.72
C SER A 341 -0.59 -19.89 5.70
N GLY A 342 0.34 -19.53 6.56
CA GLY A 342 0.99 -18.21 6.56
C GLY A 342 0.18 -17.17 7.32
N THR A 343 -0.16 -16.07 6.64
CA THR A 343 -0.91 -14.96 7.22
C THR A 343 -2.42 -15.12 6.98
N PRO A 344 -3.27 -14.87 8.00
CA PRO A 344 -4.71 -14.85 7.84
C PRO A 344 -5.16 -13.96 6.69
N ARG A 345 -6.04 -14.50 5.84
CA ARG A 345 -6.61 -13.73 4.74
C ARG A 345 -7.83 -12.92 5.20
N PRO A 346 -7.97 -11.69 4.70
CA PRO A 346 -9.15 -10.90 4.91
C PRO A 346 -10.39 -11.56 4.31
N ASP A 347 -11.53 -11.45 4.99
CA ASP A 347 -12.80 -11.99 4.48
C ASP A 347 -13.19 -11.32 3.16
N ALA A 348 -13.34 -12.12 2.10
CA ALA A 348 -13.69 -11.67 0.76
C ALA A 348 -15.18 -11.27 0.62
N THR A 349 -16.03 -11.50 1.63
CA THR A 349 -17.42 -11.03 1.67
C THR A 349 -17.54 -9.52 1.94
N VAL A 350 -16.47 -8.88 2.43
CA VAL A 350 -16.45 -7.44 2.70
C VAL A 350 -16.52 -6.65 1.38
N THR A 351 -17.45 -5.69 1.32
CA THR A 351 -17.73 -4.86 0.14
C THR A 351 -17.72 -3.36 0.47
N GLY A 352 -17.73 -2.51 -0.56
CA GLY A 352 -17.80 -1.05 -0.41
C GLY A 352 -16.62 -0.43 0.34
N ASN A 353 -16.90 0.61 1.13
CA ASN A 353 -15.88 1.39 1.86
C ASN A 353 -15.07 0.53 2.84
N GLU A 354 -15.69 -0.46 3.48
CA GLU A 354 -14.97 -1.37 4.38
C GLU A 354 -13.93 -2.20 3.63
N ARG A 355 -14.19 -2.56 2.37
CA ARG A 355 -13.19 -3.24 1.53
C ARG A 355 -12.00 -2.32 1.23
N LEU A 356 -12.23 -1.03 0.93
CA LEU A 356 -11.13 -0.07 0.72
C LEU A 356 -10.26 0.10 1.97
N ARG A 357 -10.89 0.21 3.15
CA ARG A 357 -10.19 0.24 4.45
C ARG A 357 -9.41 -1.04 4.71
N GLN A 358 -9.97 -2.19 4.33
CA GLN A 358 -9.32 -3.49 4.43
C GLN A 358 -8.07 -3.53 3.54
N GLN A 359 -8.12 -3.03 2.29
CA GLN A 359 -6.95 -2.93 1.41
C GLN A 359 -5.85 -2.07 2.02
N VAL A 360 -6.20 -0.89 2.56
CA VAL A 360 -5.22 -0.04 3.26
C VAL A 360 -4.62 -0.75 4.48
N SER A 361 -5.43 -1.50 5.22
CA SER A 361 -4.94 -2.26 6.37
C SER A 361 -3.97 -3.39 5.98
N MET A 362 -4.18 -4.03 4.82
CA MET A 362 -3.26 -5.05 4.28
C MET A 362 -1.88 -4.48 3.89
N LEU A 363 -1.79 -3.20 3.54
CA LEU A 363 -0.50 -2.57 3.18
C LEU A 363 0.47 -2.58 4.36
N GLY A 364 -0.03 -2.44 5.59
CA GLY A 364 0.75 -2.50 6.82
C GLY A 364 1.05 -3.91 7.34
N MET A 365 0.61 -4.96 6.65
CA MET A 365 0.87 -6.34 7.05
C MET A 365 2.21 -6.83 6.47
N PHE A 366 3.29 -6.63 7.21
CA PHE A 366 4.61 -7.16 6.88
C PHE A 366 4.78 -8.58 7.44
N PRO A 367 5.51 -9.46 6.74
CA PRO A 367 5.94 -10.75 7.30
C PRO A 367 6.76 -10.51 8.55
N ARG A 368 6.50 -11.29 9.60
CA ARG A 368 7.28 -11.17 10.84
C ARG A 368 8.59 -11.91 10.67
N VAL A 369 9.66 -11.13 10.50
CA VAL A 369 11.03 -11.62 10.35
C VAL A 369 11.70 -11.69 11.72
N ALA A 370 12.40 -12.80 11.98
CA ALA A 370 13.31 -12.96 13.09
C ALA A 370 14.69 -13.41 12.56
N VAL A 371 15.70 -13.44 13.42
CA VAL A 371 17.02 -13.99 13.07
C VAL A 371 17.31 -15.18 13.99
N HIS A 372 17.85 -16.24 13.42
CA HIS A 372 18.36 -17.39 14.16
C HIS A 372 19.73 -17.75 13.59
N ASP A 373 20.75 -17.72 14.45
CA ASP A 373 22.15 -18.06 14.13
C ASP A 373 22.71 -17.26 12.94
N GLY A 374 22.25 -16.00 12.80
CA GLY A 374 22.61 -15.11 11.70
C GLY A 374 21.72 -15.19 10.47
N ASP A 375 20.89 -16.22 10.33
CA ASP A 375 19.98 -16.39 9.21
C ASP A 375 18.62 -15.76 9.47
N ALA A 376 18.07 -15.08 8.45
CA ALA A 376 16.71 -14.55 8.52
C ALA A 376 15.69 -15.69 8.45
N THR A 377 14.70 -15.66 9.34
CA THR A 377 13.59 -16.61 9.42
C THR A 377 12.28 -15.83 9.41
N VAL A 378 11.20 -16.44 8.91
CA VAL A 378 9.88 -15.80 8.83
C VAL A 378 8.86 -16.69 9.51
N GLN A 379 8.09 -16.11 10.44
CA GLN A 379 7.02 -16.84 11.09
C GLN A 379 6.00 -17.35 10.08
N ARG A 380 5.67 -18.62 10.17
CA ARG A 380 4.54 -19.21 9.45
C ARG A 380 3.59 -19.92 10.40
N THR A 381 2.32 -19.96 10.02
CA THR A 381 1.29 -20.65 10.79
C THR A 381 0.44 -21.49 9.87
N GLU A 382 0.34 -22.78 10.13
CA GLU A 382 -0.62 -23.68 9.49
C GLU A 382 -1.80 -23.85 10.43
N HIS A 383 -2.99 -23.50 9.95
CA HIS A 383 -4.23 -23.44 10.72
C HIS A 383 -5.28 -24.34 10.07
N ILE A 384 -5.90 -25.21 10.88
CA ILE A 384 -7.07 -25.99 10.51
C ILE A 384 -8.16 -25.71 11.53
N GLU A 385 -9.35 -25.37 11.07
CA GLU A 385 -10.50 -25.07 11.92
C GLU A 385 -11.79 -25.69 11.38
N LEU A 386 -12.63 -26.19 12.30
CA LEU A 386 -14.03 -26.47 12.08
C LEU A 386 -14.87 -25.56 12.99
N ALA A 387 -15.73 -24.74 12.41
CA ALA A 387 -16.60 -23.81 13.12
C ALA A 387 -18.08 -23.98 12.73
N VAL A 388 -18.96 -23.67 13.68
CA VAL A 388 -20.40 -23.61 13.48
C VAL A 388 -20.88 -22.25 13.98
N HIS A 389 -21.62 -21.55 13.16
CA HIS A 389 -22.29 -20.30 13.46
C HIS A 389 -23.80 -20.51 13.36
N GLU A 390 -24.53 -20.03 14.35
CA GLU A 390 -25.97 -20.18 14.47
C GLU A 390 -26.60 -18.84 14.85
N GLN A 391 -27.31 -18.24 13.90
CA GLN A 391 -28.12 -17.05 14.09
C GLN A 391 -29.55 -17.46 14.45
N VAL A 392 -29.99 -17.10 15.66
CA VAL A 392 -31.37 -17.30 16.14
C VAL A 392 -31.95 -15.96 16.57
N GLY A 393 -32.77 -15.36 15.72
CA GLY A 393 -33.33 -14.03 15.96
C GLY A 393 -32.22 -12.99 16.16
N LYS A 394 -32.17 -12.39 17.34
CA LYS A 394 -31.16 -11.37 17.71
C LYS A 394 -29.85 -11.95 18.26
N ASN A 395 -29.74 -13.28 18.38
CA ASN A 395 -28.60 -13.95 18.98
C ASN A 395 -27.76 -14.64 17.90
N LEU A 396 -26.44 -14.55 18.03
CA LEU A 396 -25.45 -15.29 17.25
C LEU A 396 -24.66 -16.17 18.22
N ILE A 397 -24.69 -17.47 18.00
CA ILE A 397 -23.93 -18.45 18.77
C ILE A 397 -22.88 -19.02 17.83
N GLU A 398 -21.62 -19.03 18.25
CA GLU A 398 -20.55 -19.60 17.44
C GLU A 398 -19.71 -20.54 18.29
N ALA A 399 -19.29 -21.66 17.70
CA ALA A 399 -18.42 -22.62 18.35
C ALA A 399 -17.43 -23.16 17.33
N GLY A 400 -16.16 -23.26 17.71
CA GLY A 400 -15.10 -23.72 16.82
C GLY A 400 -14.05 -24.53 17.55
N VAL A 401 -13.44 -25.46 16.83
CA VAL A 401 -12.25 -26.22 17.24
C VAL A 401 -11.17 -26.01 16.20
N PHE A 402 -9.94 -25.81 16.66
CA PHE A 402 -8.83 -25.50 15.76
C PHE A 402 -7.52 -26.13 16.22
N GLN A 403 -6.60 -26.20 15.29
CA GLN A 403 -5.23 -26.66 15.49
C GLN A 403 -4.28 -25.75 14.71
N ASP A 404 -3.25 -25.27 15.38
CA ASP A 404 -2.21 -24.44 14.79
C ASP A 404 -0.84 -25.09 14.94
N THR A 405 -0.06 -25.08 13.85
CA THR A 405 1.38 -25.30 13.87
C THR A 405 2.08 -24.00 13.52
N ILE A 406 2.84 -23.44 14.46
CA ILE A 406 3.58 -22.20 14.28
C ILE A 406 5.05 -22.57 14.09
N THR A 407 5.65 -22.21 12.95
CA THR A 407 7.09 -22.37 12.72
C THR A 407 7.76 -20.99 12.79
N ASP A 408 8.96 -20.95 13.35
CA ASP A 408 9.75 -19.72 13.52
C ASP A 408 8.95 -18.60 14.19
N ALA A 409 8.30 -18.91 15.33
CA ALA A 409 7.45 -17.99 16.05
C ALA A 409 8.19 -16.67 16.35
N ALA A 410 7.77 -15.57 15.75
CA ALA A 410 8.42 -14.28 15.93
C ALA A 410 7.94 -13.64 17.24
N VAL A 411 8.74 -13.71 18.30
CA VAL A 411 8.38 -13.16 19.61
C VAL A 411 8.91 -11.74 19.72
N SER A 412 8.01 -10.77 19.92
CA SER A 412 8.42 -9.39 20.19
C SER A 412 8.89 -9.26 21.63
N ALA A 413 10.00 -8.55 21.85
CA ALA A 413 10.60 -8.35 23.16
C ALA A 413 11.24 -6.96 23.27
N TYR A 414 11.23 -6.35 24.45
CA TYR A 414 12.13 -5.27 24.78
C TYR A 414 13.39 -5.84 25.40
N VAL A 415 14.50 -5.72 24.68
CA VAL A 415 15.81 -6.27 25.05
C VAL A 415 16.74 -5.09 25.37
N PRO A 416 17.37 -5.02 26.55
CA PRO A 416 18.36 -3.99 26.86
C PRO A 416 19.53 -3.99 25.87
N ASP A 417 20.09 -2.82 25.57
CA ASP A 417 21.20 -2.69 24.60
C ASP A 417 22.42 -3.56 24.96
N SER A 418 22.67 -3.79 26.25
CA SER A 418 23.73 -4.68 26.77
C SER A 418 23.55 -6.15 26.39
N MET A 419 22.32 -6.56 26.08
CA MET A 419 21.97 -7.94 25.71
C MET A 419 21.84 -8.13 24.20
N LEU A 420 21.97 -7.09 23.38
CA LEU A 420 21.83 -7.24 21.93
C LEU A 420 23.00 -8.04 21.35
N THR A 421 22.83 -9.36 21.22
CA THR A 421 23.80 -10.27 20.61
C THR A 421 23.60 -10.37 19.11
N ARG A 422 24.71 -10.36 18.38
CA ARG A 422 24.71 -10.47 16.91
C ARG A 422 24.11 -11.81 16.47
N GLY A 423 23.15 -11.76 15.56
CA GLY A 423 22.59 -12.96 14.92
C GLY A 423 21.56 -13.74 15.75
N GLN A 424 21.20 -13.29 16.95
CA GLN A 424 20.16 -13.94 17.78
C GLN A 424 18.93 -13.04 17.99
N VAL A 425 19.10 -11.73 17.84
CA VAL A 425 18.05 -10.71 18.04
C VAL A 425 17.98 -9.84 16.81
N LEU A 426 16.76 -9.56 16.35
CA LEU A 426 16.52 -8.57 15.31
C LEU A 426 15.83 -7.34 15.92
N PRO A 427 16.47 -6.18 16.03
CA PRO A 427 15.76 -4.97 16.41
C PRO A 427 14.59 -4.72 15.47
N ASP A 428 13.44 -4.39 16.04
CA ASP A 428 12.22 -4.13 15.27
C ASP A 428 12.45 -2.89 14.41
N LEU A 429 12.02 -2.98 13.16
CA LEU A 429 12.29 -1.99 12.13
C LEU A 429 11.44 -0.73 12.31
N PHE A 430 10.36 -0.81 13.10
CA PHE A 430 9.46 0.31 13.40
C PHE A 430 9.48 0.74 14.87
N SER A 431 10.17 0.03 15.76
CA SER A 431 10.06 0.26 17.20
C SER A 431 11.37 0.08 17.94
N ARG A 432 11.34 0.36 19.25
CA ARG A 432 12.44 0.04 20.17
C ARG A 432 12.38 -1.41 20.69
N ALA A 433 11.40 -2.19 20.24
CA ALA A 433 11.37 -3.61 20.51
C ALA A 433 12.37 -4.34 19.61
N SER A 434 12.51 -5.63 19.84
CA SER A 434 13.27 -6.56 19.05
C SER A 434 12.44 -7.82 18.85
N THR A 435 12.71 -8.54 17.77
CA THR A 435 12.09 -9.81 17.46
C THR A 435 13.08 -10.94 17.70
N LEU A 436 12.62 -11.94 18.44
CA LEU A 436 13.32 -13.17 18.76
C LEU A 436 12.67 -14.31 17.97
N ASN A 437 13.47 -15.26 17.46
CA ASN A 437 12.90 -16.52 16.97
C ASN A 437 12.56 -17.39 18.19
N GLY A 438 11.28 -17.69 18.38
CA GLY A 438 10.72 -18.49 19.45
C GLY A 438 10.57 -19.97 19.10
N GLY A 439 11.05 -20.42 17.94
CA GLY A 439 11.03 -21.81 17.52
C GLY A 439 9.69 -22.30 16.97
N ARG A 440 9.56 -23.63 16.89
CA ARG A 440 8.37 -24.31 16.37
C ARG A 440 7.47 -24.76 17.52
N HIS A 441 6.18 -24.46 17.40
CA HIS A 441 5.17 -24.80 18.39
C HIS A 441 3.92 -25.40 17.76
N PHE A 442 3.22 -26.19 18.54
CA PHE A 442 1.95 -26.81 18.17
C PHE A 442 0.92 -26.53 19.24
N THR A 443 -0.29 -26.15 18.83
CA THR A 443 -1.38 -25.89 19.76
C THR A 443 -2.71 -26.37 19.19
N ARG A 444 -3.62 -26.73 20.10
CA ARG A 444 -5.00 -27.06 19.80
C ARG A 444 -5.87 -26.23 20.72
N GLY A 445 -7.01 -25.79 20.20
CA GLY A 445 -7.93 -24.98 20.96
C GLY A 445 -9.37 -25.20 20.58
N TYR A 446 -10.24 -24.69 21.44
CA TYR A 446 -11.64 -24.54 21.14
C TYR A 446 -12.11 -23.18 21.63
N ARG A 447 -13.15 -22.65 20.97
CA ARG A 447 -13.72 -21.35 21.26
C ARG A 447 -15.23 -21.40 21.12
N VAL A 448 -15.90 -20.65 21.98
CA VAL A 448 -17.35 -20.43 21.95
C VAL A 448 -17.60 -18.93 22.12
N SER A 449 -18.45 -18.35 21.29
CA SER A 449 -18.92 -16.98 21.42
C SER A 449 -20.44 -16.93 21.44
N TYR A 450 -20.94 -15.88 22.09
CA TYR A 450 -22.34 -15.51 22.11
C TYR A 450 -22.42 -14.00 21.90
N ALA A 451 -23.04 -13.58 20.81
CA ALA A 451 -23.34 -12.18 20.54
C ALA A 451 -24.85 -11.95 20.50
N ARG A 452 -25.29 -10.80 20.98
CA ARG A 452 -26.69 -10.41 20.99
C ARG A 452 -26.85 -8.93 20.65
N LYS A 453 -27.78 -8.65 19.73
CA LYS A 453 -28.29 -7.29 19.49
C LYS A 453 -29.22 -6.89 20.63
N LEU A 454 -28.72 -6.06 21.54
CA LEU A 454 -29.46 -5.54 22.70
C LEU A 454 -30.45 -4.44 22.27
N ALA A 455 -30.07 -3.63 21.30
CA ALA A 455 -30.91 -2.64 20.62
C ALA A 455 -30.53 -2.59 19.13
N ASP A 456 -31.24 -1.80 18.33
CA ASP A 456 -31.01 -1.72 16.86
C ASP A 456 -29.58 -1.26 16.51
N GLN A 457 -28.98 -0.46 17.40
CA GLN A 457 -27.63 0.09 17.23
C GLN A 457 -26.65 -0.39 18.33
N LEU A 458 -27.01 -1.37 19.15
CA LEU A 458 -26.18 -1.86 20.26
C LEU A 458 -26.05 -3.38 20.22
N GLU A 459 -24.82 -3.86 20.10
CA GLU A 459 -24.47 -5.28 20.10
C GLU A 459 -23.44 -5.57 21.20
N ALA A 460 -23.66 -6.63 21.97
CA ALA A 460 -22.72 -7.12 22.96
C ALA A 460 -22.35 -8.56 22.63
N ALA A 461 -21.08 -8.92 22.79
CA ALA A 461 -20.61 -10.29 22.64
C ALA A 461 -19.71 -10.72 23.80
N LEU A 462 -19.83 -12.00 24.15
CA LEU A 462 -18.99 -12.68 25.13
C LEU A 462 -18.39 -13.92 24.48
N GLY A 463 -17.11 -14.14 24.70
CA GLY A 463 -16.34 -15.24 24.15
C GLY A 463 -15.54 -15.92 25.23
N TYR A 464 -15.43 -17.23 25.12
CA TYR A 464 -14.52 -18.05 25.91
C TYR A 464 -13.72 -18.94 24.98
N SER A 465 -12.41 -19.01 25.19
CA SER A 465 -11.59 -19.99 24.51
C SER A 465 -10.57 -20.62 25.46
N ASN A 466 -10.14 -21.81 25.09
CA ASN A 466 -9.01 -22.46 25.70
C ASN A 466 -8.08 -22.94 24.60
N SER A 467 -6.87 -22.38 24.57
CA SER A 467 -5.84 -22.70 23.59
C SER A 467 -4.46 -22.61 24.22
N GLY A 468 -3.45 -23.12 23.52
CA GLY A 468 -2.05 -22.92 23.88
C GLY A 468 -1.61 -21.46 23.69
N VAL A 469 -0.87 -20.97 24.67
CA VAL A 469 -0.16 -19.70 24.65
C VAL A 469 1.33 -19.93 24.89
N LEU A 470 2.17 -19.16 24.21
CA LEU A 470 3.62 -19.26 24.39
C LEU A 470 4.03 -18.46 25.62
N THR A 471 4.56 -19.12 26.63
CA THR A 471 5.01 -18.48 27.87
C THR A 471 6.48 -18.79 28.12
N SER A 472 7.16 -17.99 28.94
CA SER A 472 8.56 -18.25 29.32
C SER A 472 8.59 -18.98 30.66
N ASN A 473 9.34 -20.08 30.71
CA ASN A 473 9.65 -20.78 31.95
C ASN A 473 11.07 -20.43 32.40
N THR A 474 11.19 -19.45 33.30
CA THR A 474 12.47 -18.95 33.79
C THR A 474 13.30 -20.00 34.54
N ASP A 475 12.67 -21.05 35.06
CA ASP A 475 13.37 -22.13 35.77
C ASP A 475 14.26 -22.97 34.83
N LYS A 476 14.06 -22.86 33.51
CA LYS A 476 14.88 -23.52 32.48
C LYS A 476 16.13 -22.72 32.07
N LEU A 477 16.31 -21.49 32.57
CA LEU A 477 17.45 -20.65 32.21
C LEU A 477 18.69 -21.09 33.00
N ALA A 478 19.73 -21.54 32.29
CA ALA A 478 21.03 -21.91 32.87
C ALA A 478 22.09 -20.82 32.64
N SER A 479 21.87 -19.92 31.68
CA SER A 479 22.66 -18.73 31.38
C SER A 479 21.76 -17.53 31.05
N SER A 480 22.39 -16.36 30.85
CA SER A 480 21.73 -15.14 30.40
C SER A 480 21.72 -15.00 28.86
N GLU A 481 22.08 -16.06 28.12
CA GLU A 481 22.12 -16.06 26.66
C GLU A 481 20.71 -16.09 26.03
N ILE A 482 20.55 -15.38 24.91
CA ILE A 482 19.27 -15.31 24.20
C ILE A 482 18.89 -16.62 23.53
N ALA A 483 19.87 -17.46 23.19
CA ALA A 483 19.62 -18.80 22.68
C ALA A 483 18.84 -19.64 23.70
N GLU A 484 19.20 -19.60 24.99
CA GLU A 484 18.49 -20.33 26.04
C GLU A 484 17.12 -19.74 26.36
N LEU A 485 16.91 -18.43 26.15
CA LEU A 485 15.57 -17.84 26.26
C LEU A 485 14.58 -18.51 25.30
N ARG A 486 15.02 -18.90 24.11
CA ARG A 486 14.17 -19.65 23.16
C ARG A 486 13.75 -20.99 23.74
N ASP A 487 14.69 -21.73 24.33
CA ASP A 487 14.43 -23.04 24.93
C ASP A 487 13.58 -22.93 26.21
N SER A 488 13.56 -21.75 26.83
CA SER A 488 12.65 -21.44 27.94
C SER A 488 11.19 -21.28 27.50
N LEU A 489 10.92 -21.01 26.21
CA LEU A 489 9.58 -20.76 25.69
C LEU A 489 8.81 -22.07 25.52
N ASP A 490 7.69 -22.17 26.21
CA ASP A 490 6.87 -23.39 26.24
C ASP A 490 5.39 -23.06 25.98
N MET A 491 4.71 -23.97 25.31
CA MET A 491 3.29 -23.83 24.98
C MET A 491 2.45 -24.34 26.15
N GLN A 492 1.78 -23.42 26.85
CA GLN A 492 0.90 -23.76 27.98
C GLN A 492 -0.56 -23.46 27.67
N ARG A 493 -1.48 -24.26 28.21
CA ARG A 493 -2.93 -23.98 28.06
C ARG A 493 -3.33 -22.76 28.88
N ALA A 494 -4.02 -21.82 28.25
CA ALA A 494 -4.64 -20.68 28.91
C ALA A 494 -6.14 -20.64 28.66
N HIS A 495 -6.87 -20.09 29.63
CA HIS A 495 -8.25 -19.69 29.49
C HIS A 495 -8.29 -18.24 29.05
N ILE A 496 -9.13 -17.95 28.07
CA ILE A 496 -9.28 -16.62 27.50
C ILE A 496 -10.75 -16.26 27.56
N VAL A 497 -11.03 -15.08 28.10
CA VAL A 497 -12.38 -14.52 28.16
C VAL A 497 -12.35 -13.18 27.45
N THR A 498 -13.22 -13.03 26.46
CA THR A 498 -13.35 -11.82 25.66
C THR A 498 -14.75 -11.25 25.84
N ALA A 499 -14.84 -9.95 26.07
CA ALA A 499 -16.08 -9.22 26.05
C ALA A 499 -15.95 -8.07 25.05
N SER A 500 -16.93 -7.91 24.17
CA SER A 500 -16.98 -6.79 23.23
C SER A 500 -18.36 -6.12 23.25
N LEU A 501 -18.35 -4.82 22.98
CA LEU A 501 -19.52 -3.97 22.87
C LEU A 501 -19.33 -3.10 21.62
N SER A 502 -20.29 -3.11 20.72
CA SER A 502 -20.33 -2.23 19.56
C SER A 502 -21.61 -1.43 19.59
N THR A 503 -21.50 -0.11 19.42
CA THR A 503 -22.65 0.76 19.33
C THR A 503 -22.47 1.83 18.26
N VAL A 504 -23.58 2.23 17.64
CA VAL A 504 -23.67 3.48 16.88
C VAL A 504 -24.50 4.45 17.72
N LEU A 505 -23.99 5.67 17.95
CA LEU A 505 -24.71 6.68 18.72
C LEU A 505 -25.76 7.37 17.83
N PRO A 506 -27.02 7.45 18.28
CA PRO A 506 -28.07 8.11 17.49
C PRO A 506 -27.79 9.61 17.34
N GLY A 507 -27.98 10.11 16.12
CA GLY A 507 -27.85 11.54 15.77
C GLY A 507 -26.43 11.98 15.38
N ALA A 508 -25.39 11.46 16.04
CA ALA A 508 -24.00 11.77 15.72
C ALA A 508 -23.35 10.76 14.75
N ASP A 509 -24.01 9.63 14.49
CA ASP A 509 -23.52 8.48 13.70
C ASP A 509 -22.14 7.97 14.15
N SER A 510 -21.75 8.26 15.39
CA SER A 510 -20.47 7.85 15.97
C SER A 510 -20.49 6.36 16.23
N GLN A 511 -19.55 5.62 15.66
CA GLN A 511 -19.36 4.21 15.95
C GLN A 511 -18.35 4.05 17.09
N ILE A 512 -18.74 3.34 18.14
CA ILE A 512 -17.87 3.01 19.28
C ILE A 512 -17.80 1.50 19.38
N ILE A 513 -16.59 0.95 19.36
CA ILE A 513 -16.31 -0.46 19.61
C ILE A 513 -15.38 -0.52 20.82
N SER A 514 -15.78 -1.23 21.87
CA SER A 514 -14.97 -1.48 23.04
C SER A 514 -14.80 -2.99 23.22
N GLY A 515 -13.58 -3.45 23.44
CA GLY A 515 -13.27 -4.86 23.65
C GLY A 515 -12.31 -5.04 24.81
N TYR A 516 -12.58 -6.02 25.66
CA TYR A 516 -11.69 -6.44 26.73
C TYR A 516 -11.40 -7.93 26.60
N GLN A 517 -10.12 -8.28 26.63
CA GLN A 517 -9.69 -9.68 26.68
C GLN A 517 -8.81 -9.93 27.89
N TRP A 518 -9.24 -10.89 28.70
CA TRP A 518 -8.48 -11.46 29.79
C TRP A 518 -7.87 -12.79 29.35
N VAL A 519 -6.62 -13.01 29.72
CA VAL A 519 -5.87 -14.26 29.44
C VAL A 519 -5.34 -14.76 30.78
N SER A 520 -5.62 -16.01 31.12
CA SER A 520 -5.27 -16.57 32.43
C SER A 520 -3.76 -16.79 32.64
N ARG A 521 -2.97 -16.74 31.56
CA ARG A 521 -1.51 -16.86 31.59
C ARG A 521 -0.89 -15.79 30.70
N PRO A 522 0.28 -15.23 31.06
CA PRO A 522 1.00 -14.35 30.17
C PRO A 522 1.40 -15.11 28.88
N SER A 523 1.11 -14.50 27.73
CA SER A 523 1.48 -15.04 26.42
C SER A 523 2.41 -14.07 25.70
N ALA A 524 3.37 -14.60 24.95
CA ALA A 524 4.33 -13.86 24.13
C ALA A 524 3.85 -13.69 22.68
N ILE A 525 2.84 -14.47 22.27
CA ILE A 525 2.22 -14.43 20.94
C ILE A 525 0.69 -14.36 21.05
N ALA A 526 -0.01 -13.99 19.99
CA ALA A 526 -1.48 -14.09 19.96
C ALA A 526 -1.90 -15.55 20.11
N ALA A 527 -2.88 -15.81 20.98
CA ALA A 527 -3.32 -17.17 21.32
C ALA A 527 -4.13 -17.85 20.20
N ASP A 528 -4.68 -17.05 19.29
CA ASP A 528 -5.44 -17.46 18.11
C ASP A 528 -5.42 -16.29 17.12
N MET A 529 -4.63 -16.43 16.05
CA MET A 529 -4.45 -15.38 15.04
C MET A 529 -5.58 -15.37 13.99
N TYR A 530 -6.39 -16.43 13.94
CA TYR A 530 -7.42 -16.67 12.93
C TYR A 530 -8.84 -16.45 13.47
N ASN A 531 -8.97 -15.92 14.69
CA ASN A 531 -10.24 -15.63 15.32
C ASN A 531 -11.00 -14.49 14.63
N ASP A 532 -12.10 -14.86 13.99
CA ASP A 532 -13.07 -13.97 13.34
C ASP A 532 -14.46 -14.05 13.97
N PHE A 533 -14.59 -14.62 15.18
CA PHE A 533 -15.85 -14.66 15.91
C PHE A 533 -16.24 -13.26 16.40
N ALA A 534 -17.52 -13.05 16.65
CA ALA A 534 -18.08 -11.77 17.10
C ALA A 534 -17.43 -11.27 18.41
N ALA A 535 -17.08 -12.19 19.31
CA ALA A 535 -16.33 -11.90 20.52
C ALA A 535 -14.81 -12.03 20.30
N SER A 536 -14.25 -11.16 19.47
CA SER A 536 -12.81 -11.05 19.22
C SER A 536 -12.26 -9.72 19.75
N SER A 537 -11.06 -9.77 20.33
CA SER A 537 -10.30 -8.59 20.78
C SER A 537 -8.82 -8.95 20.88
N SER A 538 -8.00 -7.98 21.28
CA SER A 538 -6.62 -8.22 21.72
C SER A 538 -6.53 -8.12 23.25
N PRO A 539 -5.51 -8.73 23.88
CA PRO A 539 -5.30 -8.66 25.33
C PRO A 539 -5.36 -7.22 25.88
N GLY A 540 -5.98 -7.08 27.06
CA GLY A 540 -6.22 -5.79 27.69
C GLY A 540 -7.52 -5.14 27.22
N TRP A 541 -7.66 -3.83 27.48
CA TRP A 541 -8.84 -3.05 27.10
C TRP A 541 -8.54 -2.18 25.88
N ASN A 542 -9.37 -2.31 24.84
CA ASN A 542 -9.25 -1.63 23.56
C ASN A 542 -10.53 -0.86 23.27
N ILE A 543 -10.41 0.33 22.69
CA ILE A 543 -11.52 1.19 22.31
C ILE A 543 -11.21 1.77 20.93
N LEU A 544 -12.16 1.63 20.00
CA LEU A 544 -12.15 2.26 18.70
C LEU A 544 -13.36 3.18 18.60
N VAL A 545 -13.11 4.45 18.31
CA VAL A 545 -14.14 5.46 18.05
C VAL A 545 -13.99 5.93 16.62
N ARG A 546 -15.08 5.92 15.85
CA ARG A 546 -15.15 6.52 14.51
C ARG A 546 -16.25 7.58 14.52
N GLN A 547 -15.89 8.79 14.16
CA GLN A 547 -16.77 9.94 14.11
C GLN A 547 -16.86 10.45 12.67
N PRO A 548 -17.99 10.24 11.99
CA PRO A 548 -18.30 10.95 10.76
C PRO A 548 -18.32 12.47 11.04
N LEU A 549 -17.64 13.24 10.20
CA LEU A 549 -17.59 14.69 10.27
C LEU A 549 -18.39 15.31 9.12
N PRO A 550 -19.10 16.43 9.35
CA PRO A 550 -19.78 17.13 8.28
C PRO A 550 -18.74 17.64 7.27
N PHE A 551 -18.92 17.30 6.00
CA PHE A 551 -18.04 17.73 4.92
C PHE A 551 -18.84 18.53 3.89
N ALA A 552 -18.59 19.84 3.82
CA ALA A 552 -19.34 20.76 2.96
C ALA A 552 -18.65 21.07 1.62
N ALA A 553 -17.42 20.59 1.41
CA ALA A 553 -16.55 21.00 0.31
C ALA A 553 -16.60 20.07 -0.92
N GLY A 554 -17.66 19.27 -1.10
CA GLY A 554 -17.89 18.45 -2.29
C GLY A 554 -18.57 17.11 -2.02
N PRO A 555 -18.71 16.25 -3.05
CA PRO A 555 -19.17 14.87 -2.88
C PRO A 555 -18.09 14.11 -2.10
N GLY A 556 -18.41 13.68 -0.88
CA GLY A 556 -17.49 12.91 -0.04
C GLY A 556 -17.89 12.93 1.43
N LYS A 557 -17.25 12.08 2.22
CA LYS A 557 -17.39 12.01 3.66
C LYS A 557 -16.03 12.12 4.32
N LEU A 558 -15.96 12.89 5.39
CA LEU A 558 -14.79 12.96 6.26
C LEU A 558 -15.09 12.14 7.51
N GLU A 559 -14.14 11.36 8.00
CA GLU A 559 -14.30 10.57 9.21
C GLU A 559 -13.02 10.62 10.05
N LEU A 560 -13.18 10.97 11.31
CA LEU A 560 -12.13 10.94 12.32
C LEU A 560 -12.18 9.60 13.05
N THR A 561 -11.06 8.91 13.14
CA THR A 561 -10.91 7.66 13.89
C THR A 561 -9.94 7.85 15.05
N ALA A 562 -10.26 7.30 16.22
CA ALA A 562 -9.38 7.15 17.35
C ALA A 562 -9.33 5.67 17.78
N ASP A 563 -8.16 5.05 17.70
CA ASP A 563 -7.87 3.66 18.05
C ASP A 563 -6.96 3.63 19.29
N LEU A 564 -7.54 3.25 20.42
CA LEU A 564 -6.89 3.12 21.73
C LEU A 564 -6.73 1.64 22.02
N ARG A 565 -5.49 1.13 22.05
CA ARG A 565 -5.24 -0.29 22.29
C ARG A 565 -4.52 -0.53 23.60
N ASN A 566 -4.88 -1.64 24.24
CA ASN A 566 -4.28 -2.16 25.46
C ASN A 566 -4.09 -1.10 26.55
N LEU A 567 -5.17 -0.37 26.88
CA LEU A 567 -5.18 0.69 27.89
C LEU A 567 -4.73 0.22 29.27
N LEU A 568 -4.90 -1.08 29.56
CA LEU A 568 -4.53 -1.73 30.82
C LEU A 568 -3.10 -2.29 30.84
N LYS A 569 -2.33 -2.17 29.75
CA LYS A 569 -0.97 -2.73 29.63
C LYS A 569 -0.90 -4.23 29.96
N ALA A 570 -1.85 -5.02 29.49
CA ALA A 570 -1.80 -6.48 29.58
C ALA A 570 -0.78 -7.06 28.57
N GLY A 571 -0.27 -8.27 28.80
CA GLY A 571 0.59 -8.96 27.83
C GLY A 571 2.06 -8.54 27.80
N TYR A 572 2.53 -7.90 28.88
CA TYR A 572 3.96 -7.65 29.14
C TYR A 572 4.48 -8.74 30.08
N ILE A 573 5.44 -9.55 29.62
CA ILE A 573 6.01 -10.66 30.40
C ILE A 573 7.43 -10.28 30.82
N PRO A 574 7.69 -9.96 32.09
CA PRO A 574 9.06 -9.78 32.56
C PRO A 574 9.77 -11.13 32.58
N VAL A 575 10.93 -11.19 31.96
CA VAL A 575 11.85 -12.33 32.05
C VAL A 575 13.13 -11.80 32.66
N GLN A 576 13.42 -12.26 33.87
CA GLN A 576 14.67 -11.94 34.56
C GLN A 576 15.74 -12.94 34.13
N THR A 577 16.86 -12.42 33.67
CA THR A 577 18.06 -13.21 33.38
C THR A 577 18.87 -13.43 34.66
N LEU A 578 19.77 -14.42 34.63
CA LEU A 578 20.63 -14.75 35.76
C LEU A 578 21.56 -13.59 36.16
N ASP A 579 21.87 -12.70 35.21
CA ASP A 579 22.72 -11.51 35.43
C ASP A 579 21.94 -10.34 36.07
N GLY A 580 20.67 -10.55 36.44
CA GLY A 580 19.80 -9.54 37.04
C GLY A 580 19.21 -8.52 36.06
N GLN A 581 19.45 -8.68 34.75
CA GLN A 581 18.81 -7.85 33.72
C GLN A 581 17.40 -8.36 33.42
N THR A 582 16.45 -7.45 33.23
CA THR A 582 15.06 -7.79 32.88
C THR A 582 14.78 -7.42 31.44
N LEU A 583 14.36 -8.39 30.64
CA LEU A 583 13.76 -8.18 29.33
C LEU A 583 12.24 -8.39 29.43
N TYR A 584 11.49 -7.80 28.50
CA TYR A 584 10.04 -7.94 28.47
C TYR A 584 9.58 -8.59 27.18
N LEU A 585 8.93 -9.75 27.21
CA LEU A 585 8.22 -10.27 26.04
C LEU A 585 6.89 -9.52 25.89
N LEU A 586 6.52 -9.22 24.65
CA LEU A 586 5.42 -8.32 24.30
C LEU A 586 4.45 -9.03 23.36
N GLN A 587 3.24 -9.34 23.83
CA GLN A 587 2.17 -9.84 22.95
C GLN A 587 1.30 -8.71 22.40
N ALA A 588 1.04 -7.70 23.23
CA ALA A 588 0.28 -6.52 22.87
C ALA A 588 0.86 -5.35 23.66
N VAL A 589 1.10 -4.22 23.02
CA VAL A 589 1.53 -3.01 23.73
C VAL A 589 0.46 -1.94 23.67
N ARG A 590 0.52 -1.03 24.62
CA ARG A 590 -0.35 0.13 24.65
C ARG A 590 -0.04 1.05 23.47
N SER A 591 -1.05 1.37 22.66
CA SER A 591 -0.91 2.29 21.54
C SER A 591 -2.10 3.24 21.41
N TYR A 592 -1.84 4.42 20.88
CA TYR A 592 -2.82 5.46 20.61
C TYR A 592 -2.65 5.90 19.17
N ARG A 593 -3.69 5.76 18.35
CA ARG A 593 -3.64 6.20 16.97
C ARG A 593 -4.89 7.01 16.64
N GLY A 594 -4.68 8.16 16.02
CA GLY A 594 -5.70 8.93 15.35
C GLY A 594 -5.57 8.79 13.85
N SER A 595 -6.67 8.83 13.12
CA SER A 595 -6.62 9.03 11.68
C SER A 595 -7.77 9.88 11.18
N LEU A 596 -7.50 10.62 10.11
CA LEU A 596 -8.47 11.40 9.38
C LEU A 596 -8.61 10.76 8.00
N SER A 597 -9.79 10.21 7.72
CA SER A 597 -10.09 9.55 6.46
C SER A 597 -11.07 10.36 5.62
N PHE A 598 -10.79 10.43 4.33
CA PHE A 598 -11.62 11.04 3.31
C PHE A 598 -12.11 9.94 2.36
N ILE A 599 -13.43 9.87 2.19
CA ILE A 599 -14.12 8.82 1.43
C ILE A 599 -14.92 9.50 0.32
N PHE A 600 -14.71 9.05 -0.91
CA PHE A 600 -15.35 9.58 -2.12
C PHE A 600 -16.06 8.46 -2.87
#